data_AF-A0A196N9N2-F1
#
_entry.id   AF-A0A196N9N2-F1
#
_cell.length_a   1.000
_cell.length_b   1.000
_cell.length_c   1.000
_cell.angle_alpha   90.00
_cell.angle_beta   90.00
_cell.angle_gamma   90.00
#
_symmetry.space_group_name_H-M   'P 1'
#
loop_
_entity.id
_entity.type
_entity.pdbx_description
1 polymer ?
#
loop_
_entity_poly.entity_id
_entity_poly.type
_entity_poly.pdbx_seq_one_letter_code
_entity_poly.pdbx_strand_id
1 'polypeptide(L)'
;MGNRVPGKPQDCINPTFTDGPQIIDRRTLIYRQGATLYRNDLVSECPSLAPLTTVIVEMRGSQLCRNDLFRVLTPGTSIPGAYCRMGTFTPYTRAKGS
;
A
#
# COMPACT_ATOMS: atom_id res chain seq x y z
N MET A 1 7.20 8.90 -7.72
CA MET A 1 5.94 9.10 -8.48
C MET A 1 6.14 9.52 -9.95
N GLY A 2 7.26 10.16 -10.33
CA GLY A 2 7.55 10.51 -11.74
C GLY A 2 6.59 11.58 -12.28
N ASN A 3 6.30 11.56 -13.59
CA ASN A 3 5.37 12.47 -14.28
C ASN A 3 3.88 12.10 -14.10
N ARG A 4 3.55 11.38 -13.02
CA ARG A 4 2.17 10.96 -12.74
C ARG A 4 1.47 12.00 -11.89
N VAL A 5 0.20 12.24 -12.18
CA VAL A 5 -0.66 13.17 -11.46
C VAL A 5 -1.59 12.42 -10.50
N PRO A 6 -1.86 12.96 -9.30
CA PRO A 6 -2.80 12.35 -8.36
C PRO A 6 -4.25 12.51 -8.85
N GLY A 7 -5.04 11.46 -8.71
CA GLY A 7 -6.49 11.46 -8.86
C GLY A 7 -7.22 11.55 -7.51
N LYS A 8 -8.54 11.33 -7.54
CA LYS A 8 -9.36 11.31 -6.33
C LYS A 8 -8.99 10.09 -5.45
N PRO A 9 -8.78 10.27 -4.13
CA PRO A 9 -8.60 9.14 -3.21
C PRO A 9 -9.77 8.17 -3.24
N GLN A 10 -9.45 6.88 -3.14
CA GLN A 10 -10.37 5.77 -3.16
C GLN A 10 -10.28 4.99 -1.85
N ASP A 11 -11.42 4.47 -1.39
CA ASP A 11 -11.45 3.63 -0.20
C ASP A 11 -10.99 2.20 -0.48
N CYS A 12 -11.17 1.68 -1.70
CA CYS A 12 -10.81 0.32 -2.05
C CYS A 12 -10.17 0.23 -3.44
N ILE A 13 -9.23 -0.69 -3.61
CA ILE A 13 -8.59 -1.03 -4.89
C ILE A 13 -8.64 -2.53 -5.13
N ASN A 14 -8.62 -2.94 -6.40
CA ASN A 14 -8.53 -4.36 -6.76
C ASN A 14 -7.09 -4.87 -6.51
N PRO A 15 -6.89 -5.99 -5.79
CA PRO A 15 -5.58 -6.50 -5.39
C PRO A 15 -4.86 -7.25 -6.50
N THR A 16 -4.99 -6.77 -7.74
CA THR A 16 -4.30 -7.31 -8.91
C THR A 16 -2.94 -6.63 -9.04
N PHE A 17 -2.10 -6.84 -8.04
CA PHE A 17 -0.75 -6.27 -7.99
C PHE A 17 0.22 -7.20 -8.71
N THR A 18 1.13 -6.65 -9.50
CA THR A 18 2.21 -7.44 -10.11
C THR A 18 3.26 -7.87 -9.10
N ASP A 19 3.39 -7.11 -8.00
CA ASP A 19 4.37 -7.30 -6.92
C ASP A 19 3.75 -6.87 -5.58
N GLY A 20 4.42 -7.17 -4.46
CA GLY A 20 4.09 -6.59 -3.16
C GLY A 20 4.20 -5.05 -3.16
N PRO A 21 3.66 -4.35 -2.15
CA PRO A 21 3.79 -2.90 -2.10
C PRO A 21 5.25 -2.48 -1.94
N GLN A 22 5.64 -1.38 -2.58
CA GLN A 22 6.86 -0.69 -2.27
C GLN A 22 6.67 0.12 -0.98
N ILE A 23 7.56 -0.09 -0.03
CA ILE A 23 7.58 0.64 1.24
C ILE A 23 8.38 1.93 1.05
N ILE A 24 7.76 3.09 1.29
CA ILE A 24 8.42 4.40 1.17
C ILE A 24 8.91 4.88 2.52
N ASP A 25 8.04 4.82 3.53
CA ASP A 25 8.30 5.23 4.91
C ASP A 25 7.32 4.50 5.85
N ARG A 26 7.30 4.87 7.13
CA ARG A 26 6.43 4.26 8.16
C ARG A 26 4.95 4.55 7.99
N ARG A 27 4.54 5.33 7.00
CA ARG A 27 3.16 5.76 6.75
C ARG A 27 2.72 5.64 5.30
N THR A 28 3.62 5.26 4.38
CA THR A 28 3.35 5.30 2.95
C THR A 28 3.73 3.98 2.26
N LEU A 29 2.75 3.35 1.62
CA LEU A 29 2.92 2.18 0.75
C LEU A 29 2.53 2.52 -0.68
N ILE A 30 3.26 2.01 -1.67
CA ILE A 30 2.90 2.14 -3.08
C ILE A 30 2.55 0.78 -3.68
N TYR A 31 1.33 0.66 -4.16
CA TYR A 31 0.86 -0.49 -4.93
C TYR A 31 0.94 -0.19 -6.42
N ARG A 32 1.42 -1.14 -7.23
CA ARG A 32 1.46 -1.00 -8.69
C ARG A 32 0.41 -1.90 -9.32
N GLN A 33 -0.40 -1.32 -10.22
CA GLN A 33 -1.37 -2.03 -11.05
C GLN A 33 -1.25 -1.53 -12.48
N GLY A 34 -0.55 -2.30 -13.33
CA GLY A 34 -0.20 -1.88 -14.68
C GLY A 34 0.54 -0.52 -14.68
N ALA A 35 -0.02 0.48 -15.34
CA ALA A 35 0.55 1.83 -15.42
C ALA A 35 0.26 2.73 -14.20
N THR A 36 -0.74 2.36 -13.39
CA THR A 36 -1.23 3.13 -12.24
C THR A 36 -0.43 2.77 -10.99
N LEU A 37 -0.03 3.80 -10.23
CA LEU A 37 0.51 3.64 -8.89
C LEU A 37 -0.54 4.10 -7.88
N TYR A 38 -0.86 3.29 -6.89
CA TYR A 38 -1.73 3.70 -5.79
C TYR A 38 -0.86 3.98 -4.57
N ARG A 39 -0.87 5.23 -4.10
CA ARG A 39 -0.28 5.62 -2.83
C ARG A 39 -1.29 5.34 -1.73
N ASN A 40 -0.97 4.43 -0.82
CA ASN A 40 -1.72 4.26 0.41
C ASN A 40 -1.05 5.07 1.52
N ASP A 41 -1.78 6.04 2.04
CA ASP A 41 -1.38 6.82 3.21
C ASP A 41 -2.04 6.19 4.43
N LEU A 42 -1.25 5.51 5.27
CA LEU A 42 -1.76 4.75 6.42
C LEU A 42 -2.52 5.64 7.42
N VAL A 43 -3.53 5.06 8.08
CA VAL A 43 -4.35 5.74 9.09
C VAL A 43 -3.46 6.33 10.20
N SER A 44 -2.48 5.56 10.65
CA SER A 44 -1.46 5.94 11.62
C SER A 44 -0.09 5.42 11.18
N GLU A 45 0.97 5.89 11.80
CA GLU A 45 2.29 5.28 11.59
C GLU A 45 2.27 3.79 11.95
N CYS A 46 3.04 3.01 11.20
CA CYS A 46 3.28 1.59 11.42
C CYS A 46 4.77 1.40 11.75
N PRO A 47 5.16 1.29 13.04
CA PRO A 47 6.57 1.31 13.45
C PRO A 47 7.44 0.21 12.83
N SER A 48 6.86 -0.96 12.59
CA SER A 48 7.55 -2.10 11.98
C SER A 48 7.76 -1.96 10.47
N LEU A 49 7.13 -0.95 9.83
CA LEU A 49 7.20 -0.78 8.39
C LEU A 49 8.54 -0.16 7.97
N ALA A 50 9.35 -0.96 7.28
CA ALA A 50 10.69 -0.57 6.84
C ALA A 50 11.03 -1.24 5.48
N PRO A 51 11.98 -0.70 4.71
CA PRO A 51 12.47 -1.35 3.50
C PRO A 51 12.89 -2.81 3.75
N LEU A 52 12.73 -3.67 2.73
CA LEU A 52 13.07 -5.11 2.77
C LEU A 52 12.24 -5.97 3.75
N THR A 53 11.18 -5.42 4.35
CA THR A 53 10.21 -6.19 5.14
C THR A 53 9.05 -6.70 4.29
N THR A 54 8.36 -7.73 4.76
CA THR A 54 7.21 -8.31 4.08
C THR A 54 5.91 -7.78 4.69
N VAL A 55 5.05 -7.19 3.87
CA VAL A 55 3.70 -6.77 4.27
C VAL A 55 2.73 -7.94 4.09
N ILE A 56 2.10 -8.38 5.18
CA ILE A 56 1.12 -9.46 5.21
C ILE A 56 -0.26 -8.84 5.42
N VAL A 57 -1.08 -8.83 4.37
CA VAL A 57 -2.41 -8.23 4.40
C VAL A 57 -3.46 -9.27 4.78
N GLU A 58 -4.35 -8.92 5.71
CA GLU A 58 -5.52 -9.73 6.05
C GLU A 58 -6.74 -9.24 5.26
N MET A 59 -6.81 -9.67 4.00
CA MET A 59 -7.95 -9.32 3.13
C MET A 59 -9.20 -10.09 3.60
N ARG A 60 -10.25 -9.36 3.96
CA ARG A 60 -11.56 -9.95 4.32
C ARG A 60 -12.52 -10.09 3.14
N GLY A 61 -12.18 -9.51 1.99
CA GLY A 61 -12.97 -9.53 0.77
C GLY A 61 -12.10 -9.63 -0.49
N SER A 62 -12.69 -9.35 -1.65
CA SER A 62 -12.00 -9.38 -2.94
C SER A 62 -11.21 -8.10 -3.26
N GLN A 63 -11.30 -7.08 -2.41
CA GLN A 63 -10.64 -5.80 -2.56
C GLN A 63 -9.69 -5.53 -1.39
N LEU A 64 -8.68 -4.70 -1.65
CA LEU A 64 -7.88 -4.10 -0.59
C LEU A 64 -8.48 -2.74 -0.24
N CYS A 65 -8.94 -2.59 0.98
CA CYS A 65 -9.70 -1.43 1.43
C CYS A 65 -9.01 -0.66 2.56
N ARG A 66 -9.40 0.60 2.71
CA ARG A 66 -9.12 1.43 3.88
C ARG A 66 -9.61 0.68 5.12
N ASN A 67 -8.81 0.73 6.18
CA ASN A 67 -8.98 0.03 7.44
C ASN A 67 -8.72 -1.48 7.42
N ASP A 68 -8.39 -2.07 6.27
CA ASP A 68 -7.89 -3.44 6.26
C ASP A 68 -6.62 -3.54 7.12
N LEU A 69 -6.54 -4.65 7.84
CA LEU A 69 -5.43 -4.93 8.73
C LEU A 69 -4.29 -5.56 7.95
N PHE A 70 -3.08 -5.17 8.31
CA PHE A 70 -1.88 -5.86 7.87
C PHE A 70 -0.87 -5.93 9.01
N ARG A 71 0.08 -6.85 8.86
CA ARG A 71 1.21 -7.02 9.75
C ARG A 71 2.50 -6.97 8.93
N VAL A 72 3.60 -6.67 9.59
CA VAL A 72 4.92 -6.63 8.95
C VAL A 72 5.77 -7.77 9.49
N LEU A 73 6.33 -8.57 8.59
CA LEU A 73 7.31 -9.61 8.91
C LEU A 73 8.71 -9.10 8.57
N THR A 74 9.56 -9.02 9.59
CA THR A 74 10.95 -8.59 9.44
C THR A 74 11.83 -9.78 9.07
N PRO A 75 12.80 -9.63 8.15
CA PRO A 75 13.74 -10.71 7.82
C PRO A 75 14.44 -11.27 9.07
N GLY A 76 14.57 -12.59 9.14
CA GLY A 76 15.16 -13.29 10.30
C GLY A 76 14.20 -13.52 11.47
N THR A 77 12.94 -13.09 11.37
CA THR A 77 11.90 -13.37 12.38
C THR A 77 10.82 -14.27 11.79
N SER A 78 10.11 -15.01 12.65
CA SER A 78 8.94 -15.82 12.28
C SER A 78 7.61 -15.23 12.77
N ILE A 79 7.65 -14.33 13.75
CA ILE A 79 6.47 -13.70 14.35
C ILE A 79 6.31 -12.30 13.74
N PRO A 80 5.22 -12.03 12.99
CA PRO A 80 4.94 -10.69 12.49
C PRO A 80 4.70 -9.69 13.63
N GLY A 81 5.02 -8.42 13.37
CA GLY A 81 4.78 -7.33 14.30
C GLY A 81 3.29 -7.03 14.56
N ALA A 82 3.06 -5.96 15.31
CA ALA A 82 1.72 -5.49 15.64
C ALA A 82 0.89 -5.13 14.39
N TYR A 83 -0.42 -5.08 14.57
CA TYR A 83 -1.35 -4.70 13.52
C TYR A 83 -1.22 -3.23 13.11
N CYS A 84 -1.22 -3.03 11.80
CA CYS A 84 -1.31 -1.73 11.15
C CYS A 84 -2.56 -1.68 10.27
N ARG A 85 -3.00 -0.46 9.93
CA ARG A 85 -4.24 -0.22 9.18
C ARG A 85 -3.97 0.50 7.88
N MET A 86 -4.46 -0.05 6.78
CA MET A 86 -4.50 0.63 5.49
C MET A 86 -5.29 1.93 5.60
N GLY A 87 -4.84 2.98 4.91
CA GLY A 87 -5.63 4.20 4.77
C GLY A 87 -6.26 4.32 3.39
N THR A 88 -6.43 5.55 2.89
CA THR A 88 -6.98 5.79 1.55
C THR A 88 -5.95 5.56 0.46
N PHE A 89 -6.41 5.18 -0.73
CA PHE A 89 -5.57 4.94 -1.89
C PHE A 89 -5.70 6.08 -2.90
N THR A 90 -4.66 6.87 -3.07
CA THR A 90 -4.61 7.91 -4.10
C THR A 90 -4.01 7.33 -5.38
N PRO A 91 -4.77 7.25 -6.49
CA PRO A 91 -4.23 6.80 -7.77
C PRO A 91 -3.33 7.88 -8.37
N TYR A 92 -2.18 7.48 -8.88
CA TYR A 92 -1.26 8.29 -9.67
C TYR A 92 -1.18 7.69 -11.07
N THR A 93 -1.63 8.43 -12.06
CA THR A 93 -1.64 8.03 -13.48
C THR A 93 -0.82 9.01 -14.29
N ARG A 94 -0.30 8.58 -15.45
CA ARG A 94 0.36 9.52 -16.37
C ARG A 94 -0.67 10.58 -16.78
N ALA A 95 -0.27 11.85 -16.82
CA ALA A 95 -1.11 12.87 -17.44
C ALA A 95 -1.49 12.36 -18.84
N LYS A 96 -2.79 12.39 -19.17
CA LYS A 96 -3.19 12.17 -20.56
C LYS A 96 -2.45 13.22 -21.37
N GLY A 97 -1.63 12.77 -22.33
CA GLY A 97 -0.93 13.69 -23.22
C GLY A 97 -1.95 14.66 -23.80
N SER A 98 -1.70 15.95 -23.57
CA SER A 98 -2.31 17.05 -24.31
C SER A 98 -1.98 16.93 -25.79
#